data_AF-A0A1J4KZY5-F1
#
_entry.id   AF-A0A1J4KZY5-F1
#
_cell.length_a   1.000
_cell.length_b   1.000
_cell.length_c   1.000
_cell.angle_alpha   90.00
_cell.angle_beta   90.00
_cell.angle_gamma   90.00
#
_symmetry.space_group_name_H-M   'P 1'
#
loop_
_entity.id
_entity.type
_entity.pdbx_description
1 polymer ?
#
loop_
_entity_poly.entity_id
_entity_poly.type
_entity_poly.pdbx_seq_one_letter_code
_entity_poly.pdbx_strand_id
1 'polypeptide(L)'
;MSKKGKSRSQSSEKLSEEQHDATLVNQTQSSSQSVSEEQAMILQSTHPFEKAGIANSKTLTVTQKAIICCININGGCSSENQILKFLRKHWQFIRKNSSKDYRDTANIRLLHINFRTRKSGLFLFVETEKGSGIWKCNTAPENMISTTMRFEDSLLELLKSNSEGFTIDEIVERSESFINAPGFFKELNDIDPEGRRRIRAMLAVKLHSKEVFKEETTQKWKMEMFRHEVSNKSKNITELPEYLKRFRMAELSSDELWKIIRKRPTEVK
;
A
#
# COMPACT_ATOMS: atom_id res chain seq x y z
N MET A 1 25.63 62.44 -4.28
CA MET A 1 25.23 63.57 -5.16
C MET A 1 24.30 63.05 -6.24
N SER A 2 23.14 63.70 -6.43
CA SER A 2 22.32 63.78 -7.68
C SER A 2 21.81 62.47 -8.33
N LYS A 3 20.55 62.26 -8.73
CA LYS A 3 19.29 63.02 -8.91
C LYS A 3 18.16 61.95 -8.96
N LYS A 4 17.06 62.07 -8.22
CA LYS A 4 15.74 62.61 -8.66
C LYS A 4 15.24 62.10 -10.02
N GLY A 5 14.09 61.42 -10.03
CA GLY A 5 13.25 61.17 -11.21
C GLY A 5 11.90 60.58 -10.83
N LYS A 6 10.83 61.36 -10.96
CA LYS A 6 9.45 61.18 -10.46
C LYS A 6 8.51 61.33 -11.66
N SER A 7 7.53 60.45 -11.86
CA SER A 7 6.33 60.58 -12.75
C SER A 7 5.47 59.32 -12.50
N ARG A 8 4.25 59.25 -11.93
CA ARG A 8 3.00 60.04 -11.90
C ARG A 8 2.40 60.33 -13.27
N SER A 9 1.51 59.43 -13.70
CA SER A 9 0.47 59.69 -14.69
C SER A 9 -0.86 59.20 -14.11
N GLN A 10 -1.72 60.15 -13.77
CA GLN A 10 -3.15 59.97 -13.52
C GLN A 10 -3.84 60.13 -14.87
N SER A 11 -4.71 59.20 -15.24
CA SER A 11 -5.68 59.37 -16.31
C SER A 11 -7.06 59.05 -15.75
N SER A 12 -7.83 60.12 -15.58
CA SER A 12 -9.23 60.20 -15.25
C SER A 12 -10.05 60.04 -16.53
N GLU A 13 -10.92 59.03 -16.59
CA GLU A 13 -12.08 59.03 -17.48
C GLU A 13 -13.34 58.82 -16.63
N LYS A 14 -14.18 59.85 -16.66
CA LYS A 14 -15.57 59.89 -16.22
C LYS A 14 -16.45 59.55 -17.44
N LEU A 15 -17.71 59.20 -17.14
CA LEU A 15 -18.88 58.92 -18.01
C LEU A 15 -19.18 57.41 -18.01
N SER A 16 -20.38 56.92 -17.70
CA SER A 16 -21.71 57.51 -17.66
C SER A 16 -22.63 56.72 -16.72
N GLU A 17 -23.58 57.42 -16.10
CA GLU A 17 -24.75 56.85 -15.44
C GLU A 17 -25.64 56.14 -16.47
N GLU A 18 -26.03 54.90 -16.19
CA GLU A 18 -27.29 54.34 -16.68
C GLU A 18 -27.90 53.47 -15.58
N GLN A 19 -29.05 53.94 -15.09
CA GLN A 19 -29.95 53.24 -14.20
C GLN A 19 -30.65 52.13 -14.98
N HIS A 20 -30.40 50.87 -14.63
CA HIS A 20 -31.34 49.80 -14.92
C HIS A 20 -31.40 48.81 -13.74
N ASP A 21 -32.53 48.96 -13.05
CA ASP A 21 -33.46 47.90 -12.70
C ASP A 21 -33.06 46.82 -11.68
N ALA A 22 -33.94 46.70 -10.70
CA ALA A 22 -33.84 45.80 -9.57
C ALA A 22 -34.19 44.37 -10.00
N THR A 23 -33.20 43.47 -9.98
CA THR A 23 -33.47 42.04 -9.88
C THR A 23 -32.40 41.36 -9.01
N LEU A 24 -32.48 41.63 -7.71
CA LEU A 24 -31.67 40.99 -6.69
C LEU A 24 -32.65 40.42 -5.67
N VAL A 25 -32.91 39.11 -5.75
CA VAL A 25 -33.17 38.15 -4.65
C VAL A 25 -33.58 36.82 -5.33
N ASN A 26 -32.66 35.83 -5.39
CA ASN A 26 -32.94 34.37 -5.29
C ASN A 26 -31.80 33.40 -5.67
N GLN A 27 -30.52 33.81 -5.80
CA GLN A 27 -29.43 32.86 -6.08
C GLN A 27 -28.71 32.26 -4.86
N THR A 28 -29.03 32.68 -3.64
CA THR A 28 -28.26 32.27 -2.46
C THR A 28 -28.62 30.86 -1.95
N GLN A 29 -29.83 30.36 -2.22
CA GLN A 29 -30.31 29.09 -1.66
C GLN A 29 -29.80 27.84 -2.38
N SER A 30 -29.50 27.89 -3.69
CA SER A 30 -28.98 26.72 -4.42
C SER A 30 -27.52 26.39 -4.05
N SER A 31 -26.74 27.40 -3.69
CA SER A 31 -25.32 27.25 -3.39
C SER A 31 -25.06 26.43 -2.12
N SER A 32 -25.86 26.60 -1.07
CA SER A 32 -25.69 25.91 0.21
C SER A 32 -26.04 24.42 0.13
N GLN A 33 -27.06 24.06 -0.65
CA GLN A 33 -27.45 22.66 -0.85
C GLN A 33 -26.38 21.88 -1.62
N SER A 34 -25.82 22.47 -2.69
CA SER A 34 -24.74 21.85 -3.48
C SER A 34 -23.48 21.56 -2.64
N VAL A 35 -23.13 22.48 -1.73
CA VAL A 35 -21.97 22.32 -0.84
C VAL A 35 -22.17 21.16 0.14
N SER A 36 -23.40 20.95 0.61
CA SER A 36 -23.72 19.85 1.52
C SER A 36 -23.60 18.49 0.83
N GLU A 37 -24.10 18.40 -0.41
CA GLU A 37 -24.01 17.18 -1.21
C GLU A 37 -22.55 16.80 -1.51
N GLU A 38 -21.73 17.78 -1.91
CA GLU A 38 -20.29 17.58 -2.13
C GLU A 38 -19.58 17.08 -0.86
N GLN A 39 -19.95 17.57 0.33
CA GLN A 39 -19.37 17.10 1.60
C GLN A 39 -19.68 15.63 1.88
N ALA A 40 -20.91 15.18 1.59
CA ALA A 40 -21.27 13.77 1.68
C ALA A 40 -20.47 12.92 0.68
N MET A 41 -20.33 13.39 -0.56
CA MET A 41 -19.52 12.75 -1.60
C MET A 41 -18.05 12.64 -1.19
N ILE A 42 -17.49 13.65 -0.51
CA ILE A 42 -16.12 13.61 0.02
C ILE A 42 -15.96 12.43 0.99
N LEU A 43 -16.88 12.21 1.94
CA LEU A 43 -16.73 11.13 2.92
C LEU A 43 -16.87 9.73 2.29
N GLN A 44 -17.76 9.62 1.29
CA GLN A 44 -18.07 8.37 0.58
C GLN A 44 -17.07 8.04 -0.54
N SER A 45 -16.23 9.00 -0.94
CA SER A 45 -15.24 8.79 -1.98
C SER A 45 -14.24 7.70 -1.61
N THR A 46 -14.09 6.74 -2.51
CA THR A 46 -13.20 5.58 -2.40
C THR A 46 -12.21 5.57 -3.56
N HIS A 47 -10.96 5.23 -3.27
CA HIS A 47 -9.95 5.08 -4.32
C HIS A 47 -10.12 3.74 -5.05
N PRO A 48 -9.81 3.65 -6.36
CA PRO A 48 -9.77 2.36 -7.07
C PRO A 48 -9.00 1.25 -6.34
N PHE A 49 -7.89 1.59 -5.66
CA PHE A 49 -7.11 0.63 -4.86
C PHE A 49 -7.83 0.08 -3.63
N GLU A 50 -8.74 0.86 -3.02
CA GLU A 50 -9.56 0.35 -1.90
C GLU A 50 -10.60 -0.63 -2.44
N LYS A 51 -11.22 -0.31 -3.60
CA LYS A 51 -12.16 -1.22 -4.27
C LYS A 51 -11.50 -2.53 -4.72
N ALA A 52 -10.24 -2.47 -5.12
CA ALA A 52 -9.45 -3.63 -5.53
C ALA A 52 -8.82 -4.41 -4.35
N GLY A 53 -8.99 -3.98 -3.10
CA GLY A 53 -8.39 -4.67 -1.94
C GLY A 53 -6.86 -4.58 -1.86
N ILE A 54 -6.25 -3.55 -2.47
CA ILE A 54 -4.77 -3.36 -2.51
C ILE A 54 -4.32 -2.47 -1.35
N ALA A 55 -5.23 -1.64 -0.82
CA ALA A 55 -4.97 -0.65 0.22
C ALA A 55 -5.39 -1.13 1.64
N ASN A 56 -5.31 -2.43 1.94
CA ASN A 56 -5.93 -3.04 3.13
C ASN A 56 -5.40 -2.54 4.48
N SER A 57 -4.26 -1.85 4.54
CA SER A 57 -3.62 -1.49 5.82
C SER A 57 -3.86 -0.06 6.29
N LYS A 58 -4.26 0.88 5.42
CA LYS A 58 -4.38 2.30 5.80
C LYS A 58 -5.56 2.97 5.13
N THR A 59 -6.48 3.49 5.93
CA THR A 59 -7.63 4.31 5.49
C THR A 59 -7.17 5.60 4.80
N LEU A 60 -7.90 6.07 3.79
CA LEU A 60 -7.61 7.37 3.16
C LEU A 60 -7.91 8.53 4.10
N THR A 61 -7.04 9.53 4.07
CA THR A 61 -7.31 10.80 4.77
C THR A 61 -8.45 11.54 4.09
N VAL A 62 -9.16 12.39 4.84
CA VAL A 62 -10.25 13.21 4.28
C VAL A 62 -9.76 14.12 3.14
N THR A 63 -8.54 14.63 3.22
CA THR A 63 -7.92 15.41 2.13
C THR A 63 -7.77 14.57 0.86
N GLN A 64 -7.30 13.32 0.97
CA GLN A 64 -7.18 12.41 -0.18
C GLN A 64 -8.55 12.09 -0.77
N LYS A 65 -9.55 11.83 0.08
CA LYS A 65 -10.92 11.61 -0.37
C LYS A 65 -11.51 12.83 -1.08
N ALA A 66 -11.21 14.04 -0.62
CA ALA A 66 -11.64 15.27 -1.29
C ALA A 66 -11.00 15.46 -2.67
N ILE A 67 -9.72 15.08 -2.84
CA ILE A 67 -9.06 15.08 -4.15
C ILE A 67 -9.75 14.06 -5.09
N ILE A 68 -10.02 12.84 -4.60
CA ILE A 68 -10.71 11.80 -5.37
C ILE A 68 -12.11 12.27 -5.79
N CYS A 69 -12.86 12.86 -4.86
CA CYS A 69 -14.17 13.43 -5.12
C CYS A 69 -14.11 14.48 -6.24
N CYS A 70 -13.17 15.42 -6.16
CA CYS A 70 -12.97 16.45 -7.18
C CYS A 70 -12.68 15.84 -8.56
N ILE A 71 -11.77 14.86 -8.62
CA ILE A 71 -11.42 14.16 -9.87
C ILE A 71 -12.65 13.46 -10.47
N ASN A 72 -13.46 12.79 -9.64
CA ASN A 72 -14.64 12.06 -10.09
C ASN A 72 -15.74 13.00 -10.62
N ILE A 73 -15.99 14.13 -9.93
CA ILE A 73 -16.96 15.15 -10.37
C ILE A 73 -16.58 15.74 -11.74
N ASN A 74 -15.27 15.85 -12.03
CA ASN A 74 -14.77 16.37 -13.31
C ASN A 74 -14.56 15.27 -14.38
N GLY A 75 -15.22 14.12 -14.27
CA GLY A 75 -15.16 13.08 -15.30
C GLY A 75 -13.91 12.21 -15.27
N GLY A 76 -13.21 12.13 -14.14
CA GLY A 76 -12.08 11.21 -13.93
C GLY A 76 -10.69 11.85 -14.05
N CYS A 77 -10.60 13.13 -14.40
CA CYS A 77 -9.36 13.91 -14.36
C CYS A 77 -9.62 15.35 -13.89
N SER A 78 -8.60 16.02 -13.35
CA SER A 78 -8.69 17.42 -12.93
C SER A 78 -7.34 18.10 -12.96
N SER A 79 -7.31 19.37 -13.35
CA SER A 79 -6.11 20.20 -13.23
C SER A 79 -5.78 20.47 -11.76
N GLU A 80 -4.50 20.72 -11.49
CA GLU A 80 -4.00 21.12 -10.17
C GLU A 80 -4.78 22.31 -9.58
N ASN A 81 -5.10 23.31 -10.41
CA ASN A 81 -5.86 24.49 -10.00
C ASN A 81 -7.33 24.17 -9.65
N GLN A 82 -7.99 23.27 -10.38
CA GLN A 82 -9.35 22.84 -10.06
C GLN A 82 -9.38 22.13 -8.70
N ILE A 83 -8.44 21.21 -8.48
CA ILE A 83 -8.33 20.48 -7.21
C ILE A 83 -8.06 21.45 -6.06
N LEU A 84 -7.15 22.40 -6.23
CA LEU A 84 -6.84 23.39 -5.19
C LEU A 84 -8.04 24.29 -4.86
N LYS A 85 -8.78 24.75 -5.88
CA LYS A 85 -10.02 25.53 -5.68
C LYS A 85 -11.07 24.72 -4.91
N PHE A 86 -11.25 23.45 -5.27
CA PHE A 86 -12.16 22.55 -4.58
C PHE A 86 -11.77 22.33 -3.11
N LEU A 87 -10.48 22.07 -2.83
CA LEU A 87 -9.98 21.91 -1.47
C LEU A 87 -10.18 23.17 -0.62
N ARG A 88 -9.99 24.36 -1.20
CA ARG A 88 -10.23 25.64 -0.52
C ARG A 88 -11.71 25.85 -0.20
N LYS A 89 -12.60 25.55 -1.15
CA LYS A 89 -14.06 25.61 -0.98
C LYS A 89 -14.52 24.76 0.21
N HIS A 90 -13.97 23.55 0.36
CA HIS A 90 -14.37 22.60 1.42
C HIS A 90 -13.41 22.54 2.61
N TRP A 91 -12.49 23.48 2.76
CA TRP A 91 -11.37 23.35 3.70
C TRP A 91 -11.81 23.23 5.16
N GLN A 92 -12.82 24.00 5.58
CA GLN A 92 -13.33 23.95 6.94
C GLN A 92 -13.93 22.58 7.28
N PHE A 93 -14.63 21.97 6.33
CA PHE A 93 -15.17 20.63 6.47
C PHE A 93 -14.05 19.58 6.56
N ILE A 94 -13.05 19.68 5.68
CA ILE A 94 -11.89 18.77 5.68
C ILE A 94 -11.14 18.84 7.02
N ARG A 95 -10.92 20.04 7.57
CA ARG A 95 -10.28 20.24 8.87
C ARG A 95 -11.04 19.56 10.01
N LYS A 96 -12.35 19.78 10.08
CA LYS A 96 -13.20 19.21 11.15
C LYS A 96 -13.22 17.68 11.15
N ASN A 97 -13.04 17.04 10.00
CA ASN A 97 -13.11 15.59 9.86
C ASN A 97 -11.73 14.93 9.75
N SER A 98 -10.64 15.70 9.75
CA SER A 98 -9.29 15.13 9.71
C SER A 98 -8.76 14.90 11.12
N SER A 99 -8.00 13.82 11.31
CA SER A 99 -7.23 13.59 12.53
C SER A 99 -6.00 14.50 12.66
N LYS A 100 -5.65 15.24 11.60
CA LYS A 100 -4.51 16.17 11.59
C LYS A 100 -4.98 17.60 11.83
N ASP A 101 -4.31 18.29 12.75
CA ASP A 101 -4.49 19.71 12.98
C ASP A 101 -3.80 20.55 11.90
N TYR A 102 -4.56 20.92 10.87
CA TYR A 102 -4.11 21.91 9.90
C TYR A 102 -4.29 23.32 10.49
N ARG A 103 -3.20 24.09 10.58
CA ARG A 103 -3.26 25.52 10.92
C ARG A 103 -3.56 26.38 9.70
N ASP A 104 -2.90 26.08 8.58
CA ASP A 104 -2.96 26.88 7.37
C ASP A 104 -4.12 26.50 6.44
N THR A 105 -4.40 27.37 5.49
CA THR A 105 -5.35 27.11 4.39
C THR A 105 -4.75 26.12 3.38
N ALA A 106 -5.61 25.46 2.60
CA ALA A 106 -5.16 24.59 1.51
C ALA A 106 -4.28 25.37 0.53
N ASN A 107 -3.05 24.89 0.34
CA ASN A 107 -2.05 25.48 -0.52
C ASN A 107 -1.46 24.43 -1.47
N ILE A 108 -0.66 24.88 -2.44
CA ILE A 108 -0.11 24.01 -3.46
C ILE A 108 0.83 22.94 -2.90
N ARG A 109 1.58 23.29 -1.84
CA ARG A 109 2.48 22.37 -1.16
C ARG A 109 1.72 21.18 -0.56
N LEU A 110 0.58 21.41 0.08
CA LEU A 110 -0.26 20.35 0.61
C LEU A 110 -0.71 19.39 -0.49
N LEU A 111 -1.08 19.94 -1.66
CA LEU A 111 -1.53 19.16 -2.79
C LEU A 111 -0.41 18.28 -3.35
N HIS A 112 0.79 18.82 -3.56
CA HIS A 112 1.96 18.06 -4.02
C HIS A 112 2.41 16.97 -3.03
N ILE A 113 2.29 17.22 -1.71
CA ILE A 113 2.53 16.20 -0.70
C ILE A 113 1.56 15.02 -0.89
N ASN A 114 0.28 15.30 -1.14
CA ASN A 114 -0.71 14.25 -1.37
C ASN A 114 -0.45 13.51 -2.69
N PHE A 115 -0.07 14.20 -3.77
CA PHE A 115 0.30 13.57 -5.04
C PHE A 115 1.51 12.64 -4.92
N ARG A 116 2.49 13.00 -4.09
CA ARG A 116 3.67 12.14 -3.82
C ARG A 116 3.41 11.05 -2.79
N THR A 117 2.27 11.07 -2.12
CA THR A 117 1.97 10.07 -1.09
C THR A 117 1.75 8.71 -1.73
N ARG A 118 2.46 7.71 -1.21
CA ARG A 118 2.32 6.31 -1.63
C ARG A 118 1.51 5.53 -0.61
N LYS A 119 0.65 4.63 -1.10
CA LYS A 119 0.01 3.58 -0.31
C LYS A 119 0.36 2.24 -0.91
N SER A 120 0.79 1.31 -0.07
CA SER A 120 1.29 0.01 -0.53
C SER A 120 2.34 0.15 -1.65
N GLY A 121 3.27 1.10 -1.50
CA GLY A 121 4.33 1.37 -2.50
C GLY A 121 3.89 2.17 -3.74
N LEU A 122 2.60 2.45 -3.91
CA LEU A 122 2.03 2.99 -5.14
C LEU A 122 1.47 4.40 -4.95
N PHE A 123 1.67 5.27 -5.94
CA PHE A 123 1.06 6.59 -5.92
C PHE A 123 -0.45 6.50 -6.10
N LEU A 124 -1.19 7.22 -5.28
CA LEU A 124 -2.65 7.34 -5.39
C LEU A 124 -3.06 8.16 -6.61
N PHE A 125 -2.27 9.17 -6.96
CA PHE A 125 -2.58 10.10 -8.03
C PHE A 125 -1.44 10.07 -9.04
N VAL A 126 -1.80 10.08 -10.31
CA VAL A 126 -0.85 10.11 -11.42
C VAL A 126 -1.27 11.18 -12.40
N GLU A 127 -0.29 11.83 -13.03
CA GLU A 127 -0.57 12.72 -14.15
C GLU A 127 -1.06 11.91 -15.35
N THR A 128 -1.97 12.48 -16.14
CA THR A 128 -2.42 11.86 -17.40
C THR A 128 -1.26 11.75 -18.38
N GLU A 129 -0.46 12.81 -18.47
CA GLU A 129 0.76 12.94 -19.26
C GLU A 129 1.79 13.69 -18.43
N LYS A 130 3.06 13.28 -18.50
CA LYS A 130 4.12 13.87 -17.68
C LYS A 130 4.27 15.36 -17.97
N GLY A 131 4.03 16.19 -16.98
CA GLY A 131 4.11 17.65 -17.06
C GLY A 131 2.81 18.34 -17.48
N SER A 132 1.70 17.61 -17.68
CA SER A 132 0.43 18.23 -18.08
C SER A 132 -0.23 19.04 -16.97
N GLY A 133 0.10 18.76 -15.70
CA GLY A 133 -0.61 19.31 -14.55
C GLY A 133 -2.06 18.83 -14.42
N ILE A 134 -2.46 17.83 -15.21
CA ILE A 134 -3.77 17.17 -15.16
C ILE A 134 -3.59 15.82 -14.46
N TRP A 135 -4.34 15.65 -13.38
CA TRP A 135 -4.22 14.52 -12.47
C TRP A 135 -5.44 13.62 -12.56
N LYS A 136 -5.22 12.32 -12.42
CA LYS A 136 -6.26 11.29 -12.29
C LYS A 136 -5.94 10.37 -11.12
N CYS A 137 -6.96 9.65 -10.64
CA CYS A 137 -6.76 8.54 -9.71
C CYS A 137 -5.96 7.46 -10.41
N ASN A 138 -5.03 6.83 -9.70
CA ASN A 138 -4.27 5.72 -10.26
C ASN A 138 -5.19 4.49 -10.35
N THR A 139 -5.46 4.06 -11.58
CA THR A 139 -6.34 2.93 -11.90
C THR A 139 -5.58 1.73 -12.43
N ALA A 140 -4.25 1.72 -12.43
CA ALA A 140 -3.46 0.63 -13.03
C ALA A 140 -3.09 -0.43 -11.97
N PRO A 141 -3.90 -1.49 -11.77
CA PRO A 141 -3.45 -2.69 -11.07
C PRO A 141 -2.48 -3.52 -11.94
N GLU A 142 -2.43 -3.29 -13.25
CA GLU A 142 -1.75 -4.19 -14.19
C GLU A 142 -0.22 -4.19 -14.06
N ASN A 143 0.38 -3.16 -13.45
CA ASN A 143 1.80 -3.15 -13.10
C ASN A 143 2.08 -3.54 -11.63
N MET A 144 1.07 -4.02 -10.88
CA MET A 144 1.12 -4.09 -9.41
C MET A 144 1.70 -5.36 -8.78
N ILE A 145 1.89 -6.45 -9.50
CA ILE A 145 2.40 -7.67 -8.87
C ILE A 145 3.93 -7.60 -8.66
N SER A 146 4.67 -6.89 -9.52
CA SER A 146 6.13 -7.05 -9.56
C SER A 146 6.95 -6.12 -8.63
N THR A 147 6.51 -4.88 -8.38
CA THR A 147 7.42 -3.91 -7.71
C THR A 147 7.43 -3.88 -6.18
N THR A 148 6.43 -4.44 -5.50
CA THR A 148 6.35 -4.40 -4.02
C THR A 148 6.57 -5.72 -3.32
N MET A 149 6.37 -6.84 -4.02
CA MET A 149 6.75 -8.14 -3.47
C MET A 149 8.27 -8.25 -3.46
N ARG A 150 8.81 -8.82 -2.39
CA ARG A 150 10.22 -9.15 -2.39
C ARG A 150 10.44 -10.33 -3.32
N PHE A 151 11.63 -10.41 -3.90
CA PHE A 151 11.99 -11.50 -4.81
C PHE A 151 11.72 -12.89 -4.18
N GLU A 152 12.06 -13.08 -2.90
CA GLU A 152 11.77 -14.33 -2.19
C GLU A 152 10.28 -14.68 -2.15
N ASP A 153 9.40 -13.69 -1.97
CA ASP A 153 7.96 -13.90 -1.85
C ASP A 153 7.38 -14.30 -3.20
N SER A 154 7.75 -13.59 -4.27
CA SER A 154 7.33 -13.90 -5.64
C SER A 154 7.85 -15.25 -6.11
N LEU A 155 9.10 -15.62 -5.74
CA LEU A 155 9.64 -16.94 -6.06
C LEU A 155 8.87 -18.05 -5.35
N LEU A 156 8.53 -17.87 -4.07
CA LEU A 156 7.74 -18.84 -3.32
C LEU A 156 6.30 -18.95 -3.86
N GLU A 157 5.69 -17.83 -4.25
CA GLU A 157 4.37 -17.82 -4.89
C GLU A 157 4.39 -18.54 -6.25
N LEU A 158 5.44 -18.33 -7.05
CA LEU A 158 5.68 -19.08 -8.27
C LEU A 158 5.73 -20.58 -7.99
N LEU A 159 6.52 -21.03 -7.00
CA LEU A 159 6.60 -22.45 -6.63
C LEU A 159 5.27 -22.99 -6.07
N LYS A 160 4.46 -22.18 -5.38
CA LYS A 160 3.13 -22.58 -4.89
C LYS A 160 2.12 -22.79 -6.02
N SER A 161 2.28 -22.07 -7.13
CA SER A 161 1.35 -22.13 -8.26
C SER A 161 1.36 -23.47 -8.99
N ASN A 162 2.40 -24.30 -8.81
CA ASN A 162 2.55 -25.58 -9.47
C ASN A 162 2.98 -26.69 -8.51
N SER A 163 2.09 -27.66 -8.29
CA SER A 163 2.34 -28.82 -7.44
C SER A 163 3.40 -29.78 -8.02
N GLU A 164 3.60 -29.78 -9.33
CA GLU A 164 4.62 -30.61 -9.99
C GLU A 164 6.03 -30.01 -9.90
N GLY A 165 6.15 -28.77 -9.43
CA GLY A 165 7.41 -28.05 -9.35
C GLY A 165 8.00 -27.67 -10.70
N PHE A 166 9.19 -27.09 -10.65
CA PHE A 166 9.87 -26.53 -11.81
C PHE A 166 11.36 -26.88 -11.81
N THR A 167 11.92 -27.09 -12.98
CA THR A 167 13.37 -27.11 -13.18
C THR A 167 13.94 -25.70 -12.99
N ILE A 168 15.26 -25.58 -12.80
CA ILE A 168 15.90 -24.26 -12.65
C ILE A 168 15.63 -23.38 -13.87
N ASP A 169 15.66 -23.94 -15.08
CA ASP A 169 15.51 -23.20 -16.32
C ASP A 169 14.08 -22.64 -16.45
N GLU A 170 13.05 -23.44 -16.12
CA GLU A 170 11.65 -22.99 -16.06
C GLU A 170 11.42 -21.90 -15.00
N ILE A 171 12.11 -21.98 -13.86
CA ILE A 171 12.03 -20.94 -12.81
C ILE A 171 12.65 -19.64 -13.33
N VAL A 172 13.81 -19.71 -13.98
CA VAL A 172 14.49 -18.53 -14.56
C VAL A 172 13.54 -17.83 -15.55
N GLU A 173 13.01 -18.57 -16.52
CA GLU A 173 12.10 -18.05 -17.55
C GLU A 173 10.87 -17.36 -16.92
N ARG A 174 10.21 -18.02 -15.97
CA ARG A 174 9.00 -17.45 -15.32
C ARG A 174 9.32 -16.30 -14.35
N SER A 175 10.54 -16.24 -13.84
CA SER A 175 10.97 -15.19 -12.92
C SER A 175 11.41 -13.89 -13.59
N GLU A 176 11.55 -13.86 -14.92
CA GLU A 176 12.05 -12.70 -15.68
C GLU A 176 11.30 -11.40 -15.31
N SER A 177 9.99 -11.50 -15.09
CA SER A 177 9.13 -10.37 -14.73
C SER A 177 9.40 -9.78 -13.34
N PHE A 178 10.03 -10.52 -12.42
CA PHE A 178 10.30 -10.12 -11.04
C PHE A 178 11.74 -10.36 -10.58
N ILE A 179 12.65 -10.76 -11.48
CA ILE A 179 14.04 -11.11 -11.13
C ILE A 179 14.81 -9.92 -10.53
N ASN A 180 14.42 -8.70 -10.90
CA ASN A 180 14.98 -7.45 -10.41
C ASN A 180 14.25 -6.86 -9.19
N ALA A 181 13.25 -7.58 -8.66
CA ALA A 181 12.55 -7.18 -7.44
C ALA A 181 13.53 -7.05 -6.25
N PRO A 182 13.30 -6.11 -5.32
CA PRO A 182 14.12 -5.99 -4.11
C PRO A 182 14.03 -7.28 -3.28
N GLY A 183 15.08 -7.62 -2.54
CA GLY A 183 15.10 -8.84 -1.72
C GLY A 183 16.52 -9.36 -1.52
N PHE A 184 16.64 -10.59 -1.02
CA PHE A 184 17.97 -11.19 -0.81
C PHE A 184 18.72 -11.41 -2.13
N PHE A 185 20.06 -11.38 -2.04
CA PHE A 185 20.99 -11.68 -3.12
C PHE A 185 20.81 -10.82 -4.38
N LYS A 186 20.32 -9.59 -4.22
CA LYS A 186 20.07 -8.68 -5.35
C LYS A 186 21.36 -8.36 -6.11
N GLU A 187 22.47 -8.23 -5.39
CA GLU A 187 23.82 -8.03 -5.90
C GLU A 187 24.29 -9.14 -6.86
N LEU A 188 23.69 -10.33 -6.83
CA LEU A 188 24.01 -11.38 -7.79
C LEU A 188 23.50 -11.08 -9.20
N ASN A 189 22.52 -10.20 -9.36
CA ASN A 189 22.02 -9.79 -10.68
C ASN A 189 23.07 -8.97 -11.45
N ASP A 190 23.99 -8.29 -10.76
CA ASP A 190 25.07 -7.54 -11.41
C ASP A 190 26.09 -8.48 -12.08
N ILE A 191 26.20 -9.72 -11.58
CA ILE A 191 27.11 -10.75 -12.10
C ILE A 191 26.40 -11.67 -13.09
N ASP A 192 25.11 -11.91 -12.88
CA ASP A 192 24.27 -12.80 -13.68
C ASP A 192 22.90 -12.14 -13.92
N PRO A 193 22.76 -11.37 -15.01
CA PRO A 193 21.53 -10.63 -15.32
C PRO A 193 20.31 -11.52 -15.57
N GLU A 194 20.51 -12.78 -15.96
CA GLU A 194 19.45 -13.79 -16.07
C GLU A 194 18.92 -14.21 -14.68
N GLY A 195 19.66 -13.89 -13.61
CA GLY A 195 19.28 -14.14 -12.24
C GLY A 195 19.30 -15.61 -11.80
N ARG A 196 19.88 -16.50 -12.61
CA ARG A 196 20.04 -17.92 -12.32
C ARG A 196 20.80 -18.14 -11.00
N ARG A 197 21.86 -17.37 -10.75
CA ARG A 197 22.64 -17.41 -9.49
C ARG A 197 21.79 -16.98 -8.30
N ARG A 198 21.01 -15.91 -8.45
CA ARG A 198 20.11 -15.38 -7.42
C ARG A 198 19.05 -16.41 -7.03
N ILE A 199 18.42 -17.04 -8.03
CA ILE A 199 17.46 -18.14 -7.83
C ILE A 199 18.09 -19.32 -7.11
N ARG A 200 19.27 -19.78 -7.54
CA ARG A 200 19.97 -20.92 -6.90
C ARG A 200 20.31 -20.63 -5.44
N ALA A 201 20.82 -19.44 -5.15
CA ALA A 201 21.12 -19.03 -3.77
C ALA A 201 19.86 -19.03 -2.90
N MET A 202 18.75 -18.48 -3.41
CA MET A 202 17.48 -18.47 -2.70
C MET A 202 16.92 -19.88 -2.46
N LEU A 203 16.92 -20.74 -3.48
CA LEU A 203 16.47 -22.12 -3.37
C LEU A 203 17.32 -22.92 -2.38
N ALA A 204 18.63 -22.69 -2.32
CA ALA A 204 19.51 -23.33 -1.34
C ALA A 204 19.17 -22.91 0.09
N VAL A 205 18.90 -21.63 0.35
CA VAL A 205 18.44 -21.15 1.66
C VAL A 205 17.11 -21.80 2.03
N LYS A 206 16.14 -21.83 1.10
CA LYS A 206 14.81 -22.39 1.35
C LYS A 206 14.80 -23.91 1.50
N LEU A 207 15.71 -24.60 0.83
CA LEU A 207 15.99 -26.03 1.03
C LEU A 207 16.48 -26.30 2.46
N HIS A 208 17.40 -25.48 2.96
CA HIS A 208 17.92 -25.62 4.32
C HIS A 208 16.82 -25.36 5.37
N SER A 209 15.92 -24.42 5.12
CA SER A 209 14.74 -24.14 5.95
C SER A 209 13.63 -25.18 5.85
N LYS A 210 13.76 -26.20 4.98
CA LYS A 210 12.72 -27.20 4.69
C LYS A 210 11.40 -26.59 4.20
N GLU A 211 11.46 -25.46 3.49
CA GLU A 211 10.27 -24.88 2.84
C GLU A 211 10.13 -25.39 1.41
N VAL A 212 11.24 -25.75 0.78
CA VAL A 212 11.32 -26.24 -0.61
C VAL A 212 12.15 -27.51 -0.62
N PHE A 213 11.81 -28.46 -1.47
CA PHE A 213 12.61 -29.67 -1.70
C PHE A 213 12.96 -29.81 -3.19
N LYS A 214 14.05 -30.52 -3.45
CA LYS A 214 14.51 -30.84 -4.80
C LYS A 214 14.31 -32.33 -5.05
N GLU A 215 13.53 -32.66 -6.07
CA GLU A 215 13.33 -34.04 -6.51
C GLU A 215 14.53 -34.49 -7.36
N GLU A 216 15.27 -35.51 -6.90
CA GLU A 216 16.53 -35.93 -7.55
C GLU A 216 16.30 -36.54 -8.94
N THR A 217 15.18 -37.23 -9.16
CA THR A 217 14.88 -37.90 -10.44
C THR A 217 14.56 -36.91 -11.56
N THR A 218 13.78 -35.87 -11.25
CA THR A 218 13.31 -34.88 -12.22
C THR A 218 14.13 -33.59 -12.20
N GLN A 219 14.98 -33.40 -11.18
CA GLN A 219 15.67 -32.15 -10.86
C GLN A 219 14.71 -30.95 -10.67
N LYS A 220 13.43 -31.21 -10.39
CA LYS A 220 12.42 -30.18 -10.13
C LYS A 220 12.43 -29.73 -8.67
N TRP A 221 12.23 -28.44 -8.47
CA TRP A 221 12.06 -27.79 -7.18
C TRP A 221 10.58 -27.62 -6.90
N LYS A 222 10.15 -28.08 -5.73
CA LYS A 222 8.75 -28.09 -5.28
C LYS A 222 8.67 -27.45 -3.91
N MET A 223 7.62 -26.68 -3.66
CA MET A 223 7.34 -26.26 -2.29
C MET A 223 6.80 -27.45 -1.50
N GLU A 224 7.32 -27.68 -0.31
CA GLU A 224 6.67 -28.57 0.63
C GLU A 224 5.39 -27.87 1.06
N MET A 225 4.26 -28.25 0.46
CA MET A 225 2.97 -27.98 1.06
C MET A 225 3.07 -28.66 2.42
N PHE A 226 3.26 -27.89 3.49
CA PHE A 226 3.01 -28.35 4.84
C PHE A 226 1.54 -28.75 4.88
N ARG A 227 1.23 -29.91 4.35
CA ARG A 227 0.21 -30.73 4.94
C ARG A 227 0.80 -30.98 6.31
N HIS A 228 0.36 -30.18 7.27
CA HIS A 228 0.03 -30.76 8.56
C HIS A 228 -1.00 -31.87 8.27
N GLU A 229 -0.57 -32.96 7.64
CA GLU A 229 -0.88 -34.25 8.16
C GLU A 229 -0.37 -34.15 9.59
N VAL A 230 -1.27 -33.71 10.48
CA VAL A 230 -1.27 -34.17 11.85
C VAL A 230 -1.15 -35.66 11.66
N SER A 231 0.09 -36.12 11.71
CA SER A 231 0.42 -37.50 11.48
C SER A 231 -0.23 -38.18 12.67
N ASN A 232 -1.44 -38.66 12.48
CA ASN A 232 -2.16 -39.52 13.40
C ASN A 232 -1.38 -40.84 13.61
N LYS A 233 -0.14 -40.95 13.09
CA LYS A 233 0.88 -41.92 13.46
C LYS A 233 1.60 -41.57 14.78
N SER A 234 1.15 -40.58 15.56
CA SER A 234 1.46 -40.52 17.01
C SER A 234 0.53 -41.41 17.86
N LYS A 235 0.06 -42.55 17.33
CA LYS A 235 -0.68 -43.54 18.13
C LYS A 235 0.17 -44.25 19.21
N ASN A 236 1.44 -43.89 19.39
CA ASN A 236 2.29 -44.39 20.50
C ASN A 236 2.97 -43.28 21.33
N ILE A 237 2.57 -42.00 21.20
CA ILE A 237 2.96 -40.94 22.15
C ILE A 237 1.71 -40.46 22.92
N THR A 238 0.83 -41.39 23.27
CA THR A 238 -0.35 -41.10 24.10
C THR A 238 -0.12 -41.35 25.58
N GLU A 239 1.07 -41.82 25.97
CA GLU A 239 1.41 -41.91 27.39
C GLU A 239 2.46 -40.87 27.74
N LEU A 240 1.94 -39.73 28.21
CA LEU A 240 2.71 -38.82 29.05
C LEU A 240 3.44 -39.68 30.11
N PRO A 241 4.76 -39.54 30.31
CA PRO A 241 5.50 -40.34 31.29
C PRO A 241 4.77 -40.38 32.64
N GLU A 242 4.72 -41.52 33.32
CA GLU A 242 3.88 -41.69 34.52
C GLU A 242 4.12 -40.63 35.60
N TYR A 243 5.37 -40.16 35.74
CA TYR A 243 5.70 -39.10 36.69
C TYR A 243 5.09 -37.74 36.31
N LEU A 244 4.84 -37.49 35.03
CA LEU A 244 4.17 -36.28 34.53
C LEU A 244 2.64 -36.42 34.56
N LYS A 245 2.08 -37.64 34.54
CA LYS A 245 0.62 -37.88 34.62
C LYS A 245 -0.01 -37.31 35.90
N ARG A 246 0.78 -37.07 36.95
CA ARG A 246 0.30 -36.56 38.26
C ARG A 246 0.16 -35.04 38.30
N PHE A 247 0.67 -34.31 37.30
CA PHE A 247 0.65 -32.85 37.30
C PHE A 247 -0.39 -32.31 36.31
N ARG A 248 -1.20 -31.35 36.76
CA ARG A 248 -2.04 -30.56 35.85
C ARG A 248 -1.17 -29.50 35.20
N MET A 249 -0.91 -29.63 33.90
CA MET A 249 -0.06 -28.70 33.15
C MET A 249 -0.54 -27.24 33.20
N ALA A 250 -1.85 -27.02 33.39
CA ALA A 250 -2.43 -25.68 33.54
C ALA A 250 -2.09 -24.98 34.88
N GLU A 251 -1.65 -25.74 35.88
CA GLU A 251 -1.37 -25.24 37.24
C GLU A 251 0.14 -25.04 37.47
N LEU A 252 0.98 -25.41 36.50
CA LEU A 252 2.44 -25.28 36.59
C LEU A 252 2.92 -24.05 35.85
N SER A 253 3.74 -23.25 36.51
CA SER A 253 4.58 -22.27 35.84
C SER A 253 5.69 -22.97 35.03
N SER A 254 6.24 -22.26 34.03
CA SER A 254 7.35 -22.77 33.20
C SER A 254 8.55 -23.25 34.03
N ASP A 255 8.83 -22.60 35.16
CA ASP A 255 9.95 -22.94 36.04
C ASP A 255 9.70 -24.20 36.87
N GLU A 256 8.46 -24.44 37.30
CA GLU A 256 8.09 -25.64 38.05
C GLU A 256 8.11 -26.87 37.16
N LEU A 257 7.60 -26.74 35.93
CA LEU A 257 7.71 -27.79 34.91
C LEU A 257 9.18 -28.16 34.67
N TRP A 258 10.06 -27.17 34.56
CA TRP A 258 11.49 -27.39 34.38
C TRP A 258 12.13 -28.12 35.57
N LYS A 259 11.79 -27.73 36.80
CA LYS A 259 12.28 -28.40 38.02
C LYS A 259 11.84 -29.86 38.08
N ILE A 260 10.62 -30.18 37.67
CA ILE A 260 10.09 -31.55 37.60
C ILE A 260 10.84 -32.37 36.55
N ILE A 261 11.06 -31.83 35.36
CA ILE A 261 11.80 -32.51 34.27
C ILE A 261 13.27 -32.77 34.68
N ARG A 262 13.88 -31.87 35.45
CA ARG A 262 15.30 -31.97 35.84
C ARG A 262 15.54 -32.94 37.00
N LYS A 263 14.56 -33.13 37.90
CA LYS A 263 14.63 -34.08 39.03
C LYS A 263 14.40 -35.54 38.61
N ARG A 264 14.81 -35.94 37.40
CA ARG A 264 14.60 -37.32 36.91
C ARG A 264 15.06 -38.32 37.98
N PRO A 265 14.18 -39.21 38.46
CA PRO A 265 14.67 -40.37 39.18
C PRO A 265 15.52 -41.15 38.18
N THR A 266 16.83 -41.22 38.42
CA THR A 266 17.66 -42.24 37.77
C THR A 266 17.04 -43.57 38.14
N GLU A 267 16.37 -44.21 37.18
CA GLU A 267 15.79 -45.53 37.36
C GLU A 267 16.85 -46.43 37.98
N VAL A 268 16.61 -46.83 39.22
CA VAL A 268 17.43 -47.82 39.91
C VAL A 268 17.20 -49.12 39.15
N LYS A 269 18.23 -49.56 38.43
CA LYS A 269 18.28 -50.82 37.68
C LYS A 269 18.03 -52.02 38.58
#